data_AF-A0A496QNM8-F1
#
_entry.id   AF-A0A496QNM8-F1
#
_cell.length_a   1.000
_cell.length_b   1.000
_cell.length_c   1.000
_cell.angle_alpha   90.00
_cell.angle_beta   90.00
_cell.angle_gamma   90.00
#
_symmetry.space_group_name_H-M   'P 1'
#
loop_
_entity.id
_entity.type
_entity.pdbx_description
1 polymer ?
#
loop_
_entity_poly.entity_id
_entity_poly.type
_entity_poly.pdbx_seq_one_letter_code
_entity_poly.pdbx_strand_id
1 'polypeptide(L)' 'MMIRPEEVQLSYRKGTLEARVEQKMFLGDATVYFLNIYGQTLRAKSQQREEFEVGDRLYIDISGKHLTSASMLPRMI' A
#
# COMPACT_ATOMS: atom_id res chain seq x y z
N MET A 1 7.09 12.94 2.44
CA MET A 1 5.79 12.33 2.78
C MET A 1 6.06 10.88 3.15
N MET A 2 5.59 10.40 4.29
CA MET A 2 5.82 9.03 4.77
C MET A 2 4.53 8.23 4.59
N ILE A 3 4.57 7.18 3.78
CA ILE A 3 3.42 6.28 3.53
C ILE A 3 3.39 5.25 4.66
N ARG A 4 2.24 5.10 5.31
CA ARG A 4 2.07 4.07 6.35
C ARG A 4 1.62 2.76 5.73
N PRO A 5 2.04 1.59 6.26
CA PRO A 5 1.67 0.30 5.68
C PRO A 5 0.16 0.06 5.58
N GLU A 6 -0.63 0.58 6.52
CA GLU A 6 -2.10 0.51 6.53
C GLU A 6 -2.78 1.37 5.46
N GLU A 7 -2.07 2.30 4.84
CA GLU A 7 -2.58 3.15 3.77
C GLU A 7 -2.45 2.50 2.39
N VAL A 8 -1.76 1.35 2.31
CA VAL A 8 -1.49 0.63 1.06
C VAL A 8 -2.54 -0.47 0.88
N GLN A 9 -3.38 -0.33 -0.14
CA GLN A 9 -4.30 -1.37 -0.57
C GLN A 9 -3.64 -2.25 -1.63
N LEU A 10 -3.90 -3.55 -1.57
CA LEU A 10 -3.33 -4.56 -2.47
C LEU A 10 -4.45 -5.17 -3.32
N SER A 11 -4.16 -5.50 -4.59
CA SER A 11 -5.10 -6.19 -5.47
C SER A 11 -4.39 -6.91 -6.61
N TYR A 12 -4.86 -8.10 -7.00
CA TYR A 12 -4.41 -8.74 -8.24
C TYR A 12 -4.96 -8.10 -9.52
N ARG A 13 -6.06 -7.34 -9.42
CA ARG A 13 -6.85 -6.95 -10.60
C ARG A 13 -6.52 -5.56 -11.12
N LYS A 14 -6.26 -4.61 -10.24
CA LYS A 14 -6.08 -3.20 -10.59
C LYS A 14 -5.37 -2.42 -9.49
N GLY A 15 -4.70 -1.35 -9.89
CA GLY A 15 -4.15 -0.33 -8.99
C GLY A 15 -3.17 0.57 -9.73
N THR A 16 -2.63 1.55 -9.01
CA THR A 16 -1.81 2.62 -9.59
C THR A 16 -0.38 2.18 -9.88
N LEU A 17 0.18 1.28 -9.07
CA LEU A 17 1.57 0.81 -9.22
C LEU A 17 1.62 -0.72 -9.22
N GLU A 18 2.42 -1.31 -10.10
CA GLU A 18 2.74 -2.74 -10.06
C GLU A 18 3.84 -3.00 -9.02
N ALA A 19 3.69 -4.06 -8.25
CA ALA A 19 4.63 -4.48 -7.23
C ALA A 19 4.79 -6.00 -7.22
N ARG A 20 5.93 -6.47 -6.70
CA ARG A 20 6.18 -7.89 -6.47
C ARG A 20 6.27 -8.18 -4.97
N VAL A 21 5.60 -9.22 -4.50
CA VAL A 21 5.75 -9.68 -3.11
C VAL A 21 7.11 -10.36 -2.97
N GLU A 22 7.98 -9.80 -2.14
CA GLU A 22 9.27 -10.40 -1.81
C GLU A 22 9.20 -11.23 -0.53
N GLN A 23 8.44 -10.76 0.45
CA GLN A 23 8.29 -11.42 1.75
C GLN A 23 6.90 -11.12 2.32
N LYS A 24 6.43 -12.02 3.18
CA LYS A 24 5.23 -11.80 4.00
C LYS A 24 5.45 -12.28 5.43
N MET A 25 4.80 -11.60 6.37
CA MET A 25 4.83 -11.93 7.79
C MET A 25 3.42 -11.92 8.35
N PHE A 26 3.00 -13.04 8.92
CA PHE A 26 1.72 -13.16 9.61
C PHE A 26 1.87 -12.75 11.08
N LEU A 27 1.01 -11.85 11.53
CA LEU A 27 1.01 -11.28 12.88
C LEU A 27 -0.17 -11.77 13.75
N GLY A 28 -0.91 -12.79 13.28
CA GLY A 28 -2.08 -13.34 13.98
C GLY A 28 -3.41 -12.80 13.44
N ASP A 29 -3.58 -11.48 13.40
CA ASP A 29 -4.80 -10.81 12.90
C ASP A 29 -4.59 -10.08 11.56
N ALA A 30 -3.34 -9.97 11.12
CA ALA A 30 -2.96 -9.26 9.91
C ALA A 30 -1.72 -9.88 9.27
N THR A 31 -1.56 -9.62 7.97
CA THR A 31 -0.35 -9.95 7.22
C THR A 31 0.33 -8.67 6.78
N VAL A 32 1.63 -8.58 7.04
CA VAL A 32 2.51 -7.53 6.51
C VAL A 32 3.21 -8.07 5.28
N TYR A 33 3.08 -7.37 4.16
CA TYR A 33 3.71 -7.67 2.89
C TYR A 33 4.87 -6.71 2.63
N PHE A 34 5.99 -7.25 2.19
CA PHE A 34 7.15 -6.50 1.70
C PHE A 34 7.14 -6.56 0.18
N LEU A 35 6.96 -5.40 -0.44
CA LEU A 35 6.68 -5.25 -1.85
C LEU A 35 7.85 -4.55 -2.54
N ASN A 36 8.38 -5.14 -3.59
CA ASN A 36 9.33 -4.48 -4.48
C ASN A 36 8.59 -3.63 -5.50
N ILE A 37 8.94 -2.34 -5.54
CA ILE A 37 8.42 -1.37 -6.50
C ILE A 37 9.64 -0.64 -7.08
N TYR A 38 9.98 -0.93 -8.34
CA TYR A 38 11.13 -0.32 -9.02
C TYR A 38 12.44 -0.38 -8.21
N GLY A 39 12.68 -1.48 -7.50
CA GLY A 39 13.88 -1.67 -6.68
C GLY A 39 13.81 -1.08 -5.27
N GLN A 40 12.69 -0.47 -4.88
CA GLN A 40 12.44 0.00 -3.51
C GLN A 40 11.47 -0.93 -2.78
N THR A 41 11.71 -1.13 -1.48
CA THR A 41 10.82 -1.94 -0.64
C THR A 41 9.75 -1.07 0.03
N LEU A 42 8.48 -1.33 -0.27
CA LEU A 42 7.32 -0.78 0.43
C LEU A 42 6.70 -1.83 1.34
N ARG A 43 6.22 -1.41 2.51
CA ARG A 43 5.47 -2.28 3.44
C ARG A 43 3.99 -1.99 3.30
N ALA A 44 3.19 -3.04 3.26
CA ALA A 44 1.72 -2.96 3.26
C ALA A 44 1.15 -3.87 4.34
N LYS A 45 0.11 -3.42 5.05
CA LYS A 45 -0.58 -4.22 6.07
C LYS A 45 -2.00 -4.52 5.60
N SER A 46 -2.32 -5.79 5.46
CA SER A 46 -3.68 -6.24 5.16
C SER A 46 -4.27 -7.02 6.33
N GLN A 47 -5.50 -6.69 6.70
CA GLN A 47 -6.34 -7.48 7.59
C GLN A 47 -7.23 -8.46 6.80
N GLN A 48 -7.26 -8.33 5.47
CA GLN A 48 -8.01 -9.24 4.64
C GLN A 48 -7.26 -10.57 4.54
N ARG A 49 -8.03 -11.66 4.54
CA ARG A 49 -7.55 -13.02 4.29
C ARG A 49 -7.22 -13.25 2.80
N GLU A 50 -6.97 -12.19 2.04
CA GLU A 50 -6.44 -12.32 0.68
C GLU A 50 -4.97 -12.73 0.80
N GLU A 51 -4.69 -13.95 0.36
CA GLU A 51 -3.40 -14.63 0.45
C GLU A 51 -2.56 -14.26 -0.76
N PHE A 52 -1.89 -13.10 -0.70
CA PHE A 52 -0.81 -12.85 -1.64
C PHE A 52 0.38 -13.75 -1.29
N GLU A 53 0.97 -14.37 -2.30
CA GLU A 53 2.11 -15.27 -2.12
C GLU A 53 3.42 -14.59 -2.49
N VAL A 54 4.51 -15.07 -1.89
CA VAL A 54 5.85 -14.61 -2.24
C VAL A 54 6.12 -14.94 -3.70
N GLY A 55 6.53 -13.94 -4.46
CA GLY A 55 6.74 -14.03 -5.91
C GLY A 55 5.60 -13.44 -6.73
N ASP A 56 4.41 -13.25 -6.14
CA ASP A 56 3.26 -12.71 -6.85
C ASP A 56 3.50 -11.29 -7.35
N ARG A 57 2.92 -11.01 -8.52
CA ARG A 57 2.75 -9.66 -9.04
C ARG A 57 1.36 -9.18 -8.69
N LEU A 58 1.29 -8.02 -8.08
CA LEU A 58 0.05 -7.37 -7.67
C LEU A 58 0.12 -5.88 -7.95
N TYR A 59 -1.03 -5.24 -7.89
CA TYR A 59 -1.14 -3.80 -7.94
C TYR A 59 -1.37 -3.23 -6.55
N ILE A 60 -0.84 -2.03 -6.34
CA ILE A 60 -1.09 -1.25 -5.12
C ILE A 60 -1.78 0.08 -5.41
N ASP A 61 -2.62 0.48 -4.48
CA ASP A 61 -3.20 1.82 -4.39
C ASP A 61 -2.91 2.41 -3.02
N ILE A 62 -2.36 3.62 -2.99
CA ILE A 62 -2.11 4.34 -1.74
C ILE A 62 -3.34 5.20 -1.48
N SER A 63 -4.15 4.78 -0.50
CA SER A 63 -5.33 5.53 -0.09
C SER A 63 -4.88 6.83 0.57
N GLY A 64 -5.00 7.94 -0.16
CA GLY A 64 -4.70 9.30 0.31
C GLY A 64 -5.64 9.82 1.40
N LYS A 65 -6.07 9.00 2.38
CA LYS A 65 -6.87 9.43 3.54
C LYS A 65 -6.14 10.45 4.45
N HIS A 66 -4.94 10.88 4.08
CA HIS A 66 -4.18 11.98 4.68
C HIS A 66 -3.78 13.09 3.68
N LEU A 67 -4.44 13.21 2.52
CA LEU A 67 -4.19 14.30 1.56
C LEU A 67 -5.08 15.55 1.76
N THR A 68 -5.88 15.62 2.82
CA THR A 68 -6.67 16.83 3.15
C THR A 68 -6.22 17.41 4.48
N SER A 69 -5.17 18.23 4.48
CA SER A 69 -4.97 19.36 5.42
C SER A 69 -3.68 20.14 5.09
N ALA A 70 -3.57 20.76 3.90
CA ALA A 70 -2.60 21.84 3.66
C ALA A 70 -2.85 22.65 2.37
N SER A 71 -4.05 22.63 1.80
CA SER A 71 -4.44 23.56 0.73
C SER A 71 -5.72 24.29 1.14
N MET A 72 -5.69 24.92 2.31
CA MET A 72 -6.48 26.12 2.54
C MET A 72 -5.65 27.29 2.01
N LEU A 73 -5.56 27.40 0.69
CA LEU A 73 -5.40 28.73 0.11
C LEU A 73 -6.76 29.42 0.31
N PRO A 74 -6.87 30.48 1.12
CA PRO A 74 -8.10 31.24 1.15
C PRO A 74 -8.38 31.73 -0.26
N ARG A 75 -9.59 31.46 -0.76
CA ARG A 75 -10.10 32.13 -1.95
C ARG A 75 -10.04 33.63 -1.69
N MET A 76 -9.51 34.34 -2.68
CA MET A 76 -9.39 35.79 -2.77
C MET A 76 -10.65 36.53 -2.30
N ILE A 77 -10.43 37.67 -1.64
CA ILE A 77 -11.16 38.91 -1.91
C ILE A 77 -10.11 39.99 -2.13
#